data_AF-A0A8J3L2V1-F1
#
_entry.id   AF-A0A8J3L2V1-F1
#
_cell.length_a   1.000
_cell.length_b   1.000
_cell.length_c   1.000
_cell.angle_alpha   90.00
_cell.angle_beta   90.00
_cell.angle_gamma   90.00
#
_symmetry.space_group_name_H-M   'P 1'
#
loop_
_entity.id
_entity.type
_entity.pdbx_description
1 polymer ?
#
loop_
_entity_poly.entity_id
_entity_poly.type
_entity_poly.pdbx_seq_one_letter_code
_entity_poly.pdbx_strand_id
1 'polypeptide(L)'
;MAPAAQLCSGALAERHLPRALVRLRPIAAKAQNNDHQDAVRAAVRRIADKPNVRIALLSQAIDWSQEAETRIAGRVFPQALLSPDGADEVVSALLTRAASDDAALFALQFSWLRLLDDLDDAAIGQVTAAWCRVVEQDVFDRSTVQEVFGPVVHNVFGTPTCRTFTNWMSPSIRSDTLDWLTR
;
A
#
# COMPACT_ATOMS: atom_id res chain seq x y z
N MET A 1 16.27 9.31 14.46
CA MET A 1 15.74 9.68 13.13
C MET A 1 14.29 10.19 13.13
N ALA A 2 13.49 9.90 14.17
CA ALA A 2 12.09 10.34 14.26
C ALA A 2 11.82 11.85 14.07
N PRO A 3 12.63 12.78 14.62
CA PRO A 3 12.36 14.22 14.46
C PRO A 3 12.47 14.70 13.01
N ALA A 4 13.40 14.12 12.23
CA ALA A 4 13.62 14.51 10.84
C ALA A 4 12.47 14.07 9.93
N ALA A 5 11.91 12.87 10.17
CA ALA A 5 10.74 12.39 9.44
C ALA A 5 9.50 13.25 9.75
N GLN A 6 9.30 13.63 11.02
CA GLN A 6 8.21 14.50 11.45
C GLN A 6 8.30 15.91 10.83
N LEU A 7 9.50 16.47 10.69
CA LEU A 7 9.70 17.75 10.00
C LEU A 7 9.30 17.68 8.52
N CYS A 8 9.44 16.51 7.88
CA CYS A 8 9.05 16.32 6.48
C CYS A 8 7.54 16.20 6.31
N SER A 9 6.79 15.75 7.32
CA SER A 9 5.33 15.57 7.25
C SER A 9 4.48 16.74 7.76
N GLY A 10 5.12 17.79 8.29
CA GLY A 10 4.44 19.00 8.75
C GLY A 10 4.25 20.06 7.66
N ALA A 11 4.42 21.34 8.02
CA ALA A 11 4.23 22.50 7.14
C ALA A 11 5.02 22.44 5.81
N LEU A 12 6.13 21.68 5.77
CA LEU A 12 6.90 21.48 4.55
C LEU A 12 6.13 20.65 3.51
N ALA A 13 5.56 19.51 3.90
CA ALA A 13 4.72 18.72 2.99
C ALA A 13 3.45 19.47 2.59
N GLU A 14 2.91 20.30 3.50
CA GLU A 14 1.72 21.06 3.22
C GLU A 14 1.90 22.10 2.12
N ARG A 15 3.07 22.74 2.07
CA ARG A 15 3.38 23.84 1.14
C ARG A 15 4.16 23.36 -0.09
N HIS A 16 4.99 22.33 0.06
CA HIS A 16 5.92 21.86 -0.98
C HIS A 16 6.15 20.35 -0.89
N LEU A 17 5.16 19.56 -1.28
CA LEU A 17 5.24 18.09 -1.31
C LEU A 17 6.52 17.56 -2.00
N PRO A 18 6.94 18.01 -3.19
CA PRO A 18 8.14 17.49 -3.83
C PRO A 18 9.41 17.67 -2.97
N ARG A 19 9.54 18.82 -2.29
CA ARG A 19 10.68 19.08 -1.39
C ARG A 19 10.62 18.22 -0.13
N ALA A 20 9.43 17.97 0.40
CA ALA A 20 9.24 17.05 1.52
C ALA A 20 9.68 15.63 1.14
N LEU A 21 9.27 15.14 -0.04
CA LEU A 21 9.63 13.81 -0.53
C LEU A 21 11.13 13.65 -0.78
N VAL A 22 11.78 14.64 -1.40
CA VAL A 22 13.24 14.65 -1.58
C VAL A 22 13.98 14.53 -0.25
N ARG A 23 13.48 15.15 0.82
CA ARG A 23 14.09 15.07 2.16
C ARG A 23 13.73 13.79 2.92
N LEU A 24 12.52 13.27 2.71
CA LEU A 24 12.06 12.04 3.34
C LEU A 24 12.74 10.80 2.73
N ARG A 25 13.09 10.85 1.43
CA ARG A 25 13.78 9.79 0.69
C ARG A 25 15.03 9.24 1.41
N PRO A 26 16.07 10.04 1.73
CA PRO A 26 17.26 9.52 2.40
C PRO A 26 17.01 9.06 3.85
N ILE A 27 15.96 9.55 4.50
CA ILE A 27 15.56 9.11 5.84
C ILE A 27 14.94 7.72 5.76
N ALA A 28 14.01 7.54 4.82
CA ALA A 28 13.34 6.27 4.56
C ALA A 28 14.33 5.21 4.05
N ALA A 29 15.26 5.59 3.16
CA ALA A 29 16.31 4.70 2.65
C ALA A 29 17.22 4.13 3.75
N LYS A 30 17.39 4.87 4.87
CA LYS A 30 18.22 4.46 6.01
C LYS A 30 17.43 3.84 7.16
N ALA A 31 16.12 3.63 7.00
CA ALA A 31 15.25 3.10 8.05
C ALA A 31 15.40 1.57 8.20
N GLN A 32 16.52 1.13 8.78
CA GLN A 32 16.86 -0.29 8.88
C GLN A 32 16.21 -1.02 10.05
N ASN A 33 15.76 -0.31 11.08
CA ASN A 33 15.08 -0.89 12.24
C ASN A 33 13.61 -0.47 12.31
N ASN A 34 12.82 -1.20 13.11
CA ASN A 34 11.38 -0.99 13.21
C ASN A 34 11.03 0.43 13.66
N ASP A 35 11.70 0.98 14.68
CA ASP A 35 11.46 2.34 15.19
C ASP A 35 11.62 3.42 14.12
N HIS A 36 12.65 3.31 13.27
CA HIS A 36 12.87 4.24 12.18
C HIS A 36 11.83 4.08 11.08
N GLN A 37 11.43 2.84 10.78
CA GLN A 37 10.38 2.57 9.81
C GLN A 37 9.03 3.08 10.30
N ASP A 38 8.70 2.91 11.59
CA ASP A 38 7.49 3.44 12.21
C ASP A 38 7.43 4.96 12.14
N ALA A 39 8.54 5.65 12.41
CA ALA A 39 8.61 7.09 12.26
C ALA A 39 8.37 7.56 10.82
N VAL A 40 8.90 6.83 9.83
CA VAL A 40 8.67 7.11 8.42
C VAL A 40 7.21 6.79 8.04
N ARG A 41 6.65 5.66 8.48
CA ARG A 41 5.24 5.31 8.26
C ARG A 41 4.30 6.36 8.82
N ALA A 42 4.54 6.83 10.04
CA ALA A 42 3.77 7.90 10.66
C ALA A 42 3.87 9.22 9.86
N ALA A 43 5.06 9.56 9.35
CA ALA A 43 5.25 10.72 8.51
C ALA A 43 4.49 10.60 7.17
N VAL A 44 4.56 9.44 6.52
CA VAL A 44 3.84 9.17 5.26
C VAL A 44 2.34 9.21 5.46
N ARG A 45 1.81 8.58 6.52
CA ARG A 45 0.39 8.63 6.88
C ARG A 45 -0.11 10.06 7.04
N ARG A 46 0.63 10.89 7.79
CA ARG A 46 0.30 12.31 7.97
C ARG A 46 0.30 13.10 6.65
N ILE A 47 1.20 12.79 5.71
CA ILE A 47 1.18 13.41 4.38
C ILE A 47 -0.06 12.94 3.60
N ALA A 48 -0.40 11.65 3.72
CA ALA A 48 -1.53 11.00 3.06
C ALA A 48 -2.91 11.37 3.63
N ASP A 49 -2.97 12.08 4.77
CA ASP A 49 -4.20 12.73 5.25
C ASP A 49 -4.80 13.62 4.16
N LYS A 50 -3.97 14.16 3.25
CA LYS A 50 -4.41 14.86 2.04
C LYS A 50 -4.75 13.85 0.92
N PRO A 51 -6.01 13.70 0.50
CA PRO A 51 -6.37 12.65 -0.46
C PRO A 51 -5.66 12.75 -1.82
N ASN A 52 -5.44 13.98 -2.30
CA ASN A 52 -4.87 14.25 -3.61
C ASN A 52 -3.38 13.87 -3.75
N VAL A 53 -2.68 13.56 -2.66
CA VAL A 53 -1.26 13.18 -2.71
C VAL A 53 -1.03 11.68 -2.62
N ARG A 54 -2.05 10.89 -2.28
CA ARG A 54 -1.94 9.44 -2.02
C ARG A 54 -1.36 8.66 -3.21
N ILE A 55 -1.83 8.93 -4.43
CA ILE A 55 -1.30 8.30 -5.65
C ILE A 55 0.15 8.73 -5.91
N ALA A 56 0.46 10.02 -5.77
CA ALA A 56 1.82 10.52 -5.95
C ALA A 56 2.81 9.87 -4.97
N LEU A 57 2.38 9.56 -3.74
CA LEU A 57 3.18 8.81 -2.77
C LEU A 57 3.44 7.36 -3.21
N LEU A 58 2.44 6.67 -3.75
CA LEU A 58 2.60 5.31 -4.29
C LEU A 58 3.50 5.30 -5.52
N SER A 59 3.25 6.18 -6.49
CA SER A 59 4.11 6.31 -7.69
C SER A 59 5.56 6.57 -7.31
N GLN A 60 5.79 7.46 -6.34
CA GLN A 60 7.14 7.75 -5.87
C GLN A 60 7.80 6.54 -5.19
N ALA A 61 7.03 5.73 -4.45
CA ALA A 61 7.51 4.51 -3.83
C ALA A 61 7.92 3.46 -4.87
N ILE A 62 7.16 3.36 -5.97
CA ILE A 62 7.49 2.48 -7.10
C ILE A 62 8.84 2.87 -7.68
N ASP A 63 9.03 4.15 -8.01
CA ASP A 63 10.31 4.66 -8.53
C ASP A 63 11.46 4.30 -7.59
N TRP A 64 11.29 4.53 -6.29
CA TRP A 64 12.33 4.26 -5.30
C TRP A 64 12.60 2.77 -5.08
N SER A 65 11.63 1.90 -5.33
CA SER A 65 11.77 0.45 -5.19
C SER A 65 12.71 -0.16 -6.24
N GLN A 66 12.85 0.50 -7.40
CA GLN A 66 13.70 0.04 -8.51
C GLN A 66 15.19 0.29 -8.24
N GLU A 67 15.51 1.24 -7.36
CA GLU A 67 16.89 1.59 -7.03
C GLU A 67 17.36 0.88 -5.76
N ALA A 68 18.52 0.22 -5.80
CA ALA A 68 19.05 -0.53 -4.66
C ALA A 68 19.19 0.33 -3.39
N GLU A 69 19.62 1.59 -3.54
CA GLU A 69 19.83 2.52 -2.43
C GLU A 69 18.53 2.97 -1.77
N THR A 70 17.42 2.96 -2.49
CA THR A 70 16.12 3.45 -1.98
C THR A 70 15.04 2.40 -1.91
N ARG A 71 15.39 1.13 -2.09
CA ARG A 71 14.47 -0.01 -2.02
C ARG A 71 13.69 -0.05 -0.69
N ILE A 72 14.36 0.26 0.42
CA ILE A 72 13.71 0.35 1.75
C ILE A 72 12.64 1.47 1.76
N ALA A 73 12.93 2.62 1.15
CA ALA A 73 11.94 3.69 1.04
C ALA A 73 10.74 3.28 0.18
N GLY A 74 10.99 2.57 -0.92
CA GLY A 74 9.95 2.00 -1.78
C GLY A 74 9.08 0.95 -1.09
N ARG A 75 9.57 0.29 -0.04
CA ARG A 75 8.81 -0.64 0.82
C ARG A 75 7.97 0.06 1.88
N VAL A 76 8.57 1.01 2.59
CA VAL A 76 7.97 1.60 3.81
C VAL A 76 6.75 2.47 3.47
N PHE A 77 6.72 3.08 2.29
CA PHE A 77 5.61 3.92 1.85
C PHE A 77 4.32 3.13 1.59
N PRO A 78 4.32 2.05 0.79
CA PRO A 78 3.18 1.14 0.66
C PRO A 78 2.70 0.59 2.00
N GLN A 79 3.61 0.17 2.89
CA GLN A 79 3.23 -0.25 4.24
C GLN A 79 2.47 0.85 5.00
N ALA A 80 2.92 2.10 4.91
CA ALA A 80 2.24 3.20 5.58
C ALA A 80 0.81 3.42 5.07
N LEU A 81 0.59 3.26 3.76
CA LEU A 81 -0.65 3.60 3.06
C LEU A 81 -1.65 2.45 2.99
N LEU A 82 -1.18 1.20 2.99
CA LEU A 82 -1.98 0.01 2.77
C LEU A 82 -2.18 -0.82 4.05
N SER A 83 -1.45 -0.54 5.15
CA SER A 83 -1.59 -1.29 6.42
C SER A 83 -2.78 -0.85 7.30
N PRO A 84 -3.38 -1.78 8.07
CA PRO A 84 -4.68 -1.64 8.74
C PRO A 84 -4.86 -0.57 9.82
N ASP A 85 -3.81 0.11 10.31
CA ASP A 85 -3.90 0.97 11.52
C ASP A 85 -4.65 2.31 11.33
N GLY A 86 -5.69 2.35 10.48
CA GLY A 86 -6.49 3.55 10.17
C GLY A 86 -6.61 3.87 8.68
N ALA A 87 -6.36 2.89 7.80
CA ALA A 87 -6.24 3.11 6.35
C ALA A 87 -7.51 2.83 5.55
N ASP A 88 -8.66 2.49 6.16
CA ASP A 88 -9.88 2.15 5.41
C ASP A 88 -10.29 3.27 4.44
N GLU A 89 -10.17 4.55 4.85
CA GLU A 89 -10.40 5.72 3.98
C GLU A 89 -9.32 5.91 2.90
N VAL A 90 -8.07 5.55 3.20
CA VAL A 90 -6.95 5.65 2.24
C VAL A 90 -7.14 4.60 1.16
N VAL A 91 -7.36 3.36 1.56
CA VAL A 91 -7.63 2.21 0.69
C VAL A 91 -8.87 2.46 -0.17
N SER A 92 -9.97 2.95 0.41
CA SER A 92 -11.19 3.29 -0.33
C SER A 92 -10.94 4.38 -1.37
N ALA A 93 -10.21 5.45 -1.02
CA ALA A 93 -9.87 6.50 -2.00
C ALA A 93 -8.95 6.00 -3.12
N LEU A 94 -8.00 5.13 -2.80
CA LEU A 94 -7.10 4.51 -3.78
C LEU A 94 -7.88 3.61 -4.75
N LEU A 95 -8.79 2.79 -4.25
CA LEU A 95 -9.71 1.97 -5.05
C LEU A 95 -10.62 2.82 -5.94
N THR A 96 -11.22 3.88 -5.39
CA THR A 96 -12.05 4.82 -6.15
C THR A 96 -11.29 5.43 -7.31
N ARG A 97 -10.02 5.79 -7.08
CA ARG A 97 -9.18 6.36 -8.13
C ARG A 97 -8.80 5.30 -9.16
N ALA A 98 -8.41 4.10 -8.73
CA ALA A 98 -8.04 2.99 -9.59
C ALA A 98 -9.16 2.58 -10.55
N ALA A 99 -10.43 2.73 -10.16
CA ALA A 99 -11.60 2.46 -11.01
C ALA A 99 -11.69 3.36 -12.27
N SER A 100 -10.93 4.46 -12.33
CA SER A 100 -11.03 5.46 -13.40
C SER A 100 -9.69 5.96 -13.94
N ASP A 101 -8.58 5.40 -13.45
CA ASP A 101 -7.23 5.88 -13.73
C ASP A 101 -6.24 4.70 -13.75
N ASP A 102 -5.84 4.28 -14.96
CA ASP A 102 -4.92 3.15 -15.18
C ASP A 102 -3.58 3.33 -14.45
N ALA A 103 -3.10 4.58 -14.31
CA ALA A 103 -1.85 4.85 -13.59
C ALA A 103 -2.02 4.62 -12.09
N ALA A 104 -3.19 4.95 -11.53
CA ALA A 104 -3.53 4.67 -10.14
C ALA A 104 -3.73 3.16 -9.92
N LEU A 105 -4.38 2.47 -10.85
CA LEU A 105 -4.55 1.01 -10.83
C LEU A 105 -3.19 0.31 -10.82
N PHE A 106 -2.31 0.66 -11.76
CA PHE A 106 -0.95 0.14 -11.82
C PHE A 106 -0.18 0.41 -10.53
N ALA A 107 -0.26 1.65 -10.03
CA ALA A 107 0.47 2.03 -8.82
C ALA A 107 0.01 1.23 -7.59
N LEU A 108 -1.28 0.98 -7.50
CA LEU A 108 -1.88 0.20 -6.42
C LEU A 108 -1.48 -1.28 -6.51
N GLN A 109 -1.62 -1.90 -7.68
CA GLN A 109 -1.22 -3.30 -7.92
C GLN A 109 0.25 -3.53 -7.60
N PHE A 110 1.14 -2.68 -8.11
CA PHE A 110 2.58 -2.84 -7.88
C PHE A 110 2.94 -2.67 -6.40
N SER A 111 2.34 -1.71 -5.73
CA SER A 111 2.56 -1.46 -4.30
C SER A 111 2.12 -2.65 -3.45
N TRP A 112 1.03 -3.31 -3.84
CA TRP A 112 0.56 -4.54 -3.21
C TRP A 112 1.52 -5.71 -3.37
N LEU A 113 2.02 -5.94 -4.58
CA LEU A 113 2.99 -7.01 -4.84
C LEU A 113 4.25 -6.82 -3.99
N ARG A 114 4.76 -5.59 -3.93
CA ARG A 114 5.93 -5.26 -3.10
C ARG A 114 5.67 -5.42 -1.61
N LEU A 115 4.48 -5.06 -1.17
CA LEU A 115 4.09 -5.22 0.23
C LEU A 115 4.13 -6.70 0.64
N LEU A 116 3.61 -7.58 -0.21
CA LEU A 116 3.51 -9.01 0.09
C LEU A 116 4.86 -9.73 0.12
N ASP A 117 5.83 -9.29 -0.68
CA ASP A 117 7.20 -9.83 -0.64
C ASP A 117 7.89 -9.61 0.73
N ASP A 118 7.46 -8.60 1.47
CA ASP A 118 8.19 -8.01 2.59
C ASP A 118 7.48 -8.14 3.95
N LEU A 119 6.25 -8.65 3.97
CA LEU A 119 5.44 -8.84 5.16
C LEU A 119 5.53 -10.29 5.66
N ASP A 120 5.44 -10.46 6.98
CA ASP A 120 5.19 -11.78 7.56
C ASP A 120 3.71 -12.21 7.38
N ASP A 121 3.43 -13.49 7.62
CA ASP A 121 2.09 -14.04 7.45
C ASP A 121 1.02 -13.31 8.28
N ALA A 122 1.36 -12.85 9.48
CA ALA A 122 0.41 -12.16 10.34
C ALA A 122 0.04 -10.80 9.74
N ALA A 123 1.03 -10.03 9.28
CA ALA A 123 0.83 -8.74 8.65
C ALA A 123 0.09 -8.87 7.30
N ILE A 124 0.41 -9.89 6.49
CA ILE A 124 -0.32 -10.20 5.27
C ILE A 124 -1.79 -10.44 5.59
N GLY A 125 -2.08 -11.27 6.59
CA GLY A 125 -3.45 -11.54 7.02
C GLY A 125 -4.22 -10.28 7.44
N GLN A 126 -3.57 -9.42 8.23
CA GLN A 126 -4.18 -8.16 8.68
C GLN A 126 -4.47 -7.20 7.52
N VAL A 127 -3.54 -7.03 6.59
CA VAL A 127 -3.72 -6.18 5.39
C VAL A 127 -4.84 -6.74 4.52
N THR A 128 -4.83 -8.04 4.24
CA THR A 128 -5.88 -8.68 3.44
C THR A 128 -7.26 -8.52 4.07
N ALA A 129 -7.38 -8.73 5.39
CA ALA A 129 -8.65 -8.56 6.10
C ALA A 129 -9.15 -7.11 6.08
N ALA A 130 -8.26 -6.12 6.21
CA ALA A 130 -8.63 -4.71 6.14
C ALA A 130 -9.18 -4.33 4.76
N TRP A 131 -8.54 -4.82 3.71
CA TRP A 131 -9.00 -4.62 2.36
C TRP A 131 -10.31 -5.32 2.06
N CYS A 132 -10.50 -6.54 2.57
CA CYS A 132 -11.79 -7.23 2.44
C CYS A 132 -12.91 -6.40 3.04
N ARG A 133 -12.71 -5.80 4.23
CA ARG A 133 -13.70 -4.91 4.83
C ARG A 133 -14.03 -3.70 3.95
N VAL A 134 -13.04 -3.07 3.31
CA VAL A 134 -13.28 -1.91 2.44
C VAL A 134 -14.05 -2.31 1.18
N VAL A 135 -13.75 -3.47 0.61
CA VAL A 135 -14.48 -4.01 -0.55
C VAL A 135 -15.91 -4.38 -0.16
N GLU A 136 -16.12 -5.02 0.98
CA GLU A 136 -17.43 -5.44 1.48
C GLU A 136 -18.34 -4.29 1.91
N GLN A 137 -17.79 -3.08 2.11
CA GLN A 137 -18.59 -1.87 2.30
C GLN A 137 -19.30 -1.40 1.02
N ASP A 138 -19.18 -2.17 -0.08
CA ASP A 138 -20.03 -2.12 -1.27
C ASP A 138 -19.97 -0.79 -2.05
N VAL A 139 -18.81 -0.13 -1.99
CA VAL A 139 -18.55 1.14 -2.72
C VAL A 139 -17.99 0.89 -4.13
N PHE A 140 -17.58 -0.34 -4.46
CA PHE A 140 -16.87 -0.65 -5.71
C PHE A 140 -17.55 -1.76 -6.50
N ASP A 141 -17.58 -1.62 -7.83
CA ASP A 141 -18.02 -2.72 -8.68
C ASP A 141 -17.04 -3.91 -8.64
N ARG A 142 -17.59 -5.09 -8.88
CA ARG A 142 -16.85 -6.36 -8.83
C ARG A 142 -15.70 -6.41 -9.83
N SER A 143 -15.83 -5.74 -10.98
CA SER A 143 -14.78 -5.64 -12.00
C SER A 143 -13.54 -4.90 -11.50
N THR A 144 -13.71 -3.76 -10.85
CA THR A 144 -12.60 -2.94 -10.31
C THR A 144 -11.83 -3.75 -9.27
N VAL A 145 -12.54 -4.45 -8.38
CA VAL A 145 -11.92 -5.31 -7.38
C VAL A 145 -11.12 -6.42 -8.06
N GLN A 146 -11.68 -7.08 -9.07
CA GLN A 146 -10.99 -8.12 -9.83
C GLN A 146 -9.75 -7.60 -10.58
N GLU A 147 -9.82 -6.41 -11.16
CA GLU A 147 -8.67 -5.81 -11.84
C GLU A 147 -7.55 -5.50 -10.87
N VAL A 148 -7.85 -4.92 -9.70
CA VAL A 148 -6.84 -4.62 -8.67
C VAL A 148 -6.25 -5.91 -8.09
N PHE A 149 -7.09 -6.89 -7.73
CA PHE A 149 -6.66 -8.09 -7.04
C PHE A 149 -6.11 -9.18 -7.96
N GLY A 150 -6.53 -9.22 -9.22
CA GLY A 150 -6.18 -10.31 -10.13
C GLY A 150 -4.67 -10.57 -10.20
N PRO A 151 -3.84 -9.54 -10.47
CA PRO A 151 -2.38 -9.71 -10.48
C PRO A 151 -1.80 -10.11 -9.12
N VAL A 152 -2.36 -9.58 -8.03
CA VAL A 152 -1.92 -9.88 -6.65
C VAL A 152 -2.20 -11.34 -6.32
N VAL A 153 -3.40 -11.80 -6.62
CA VAL A 153 -3.86 -13.18 -6.47
C VAL A 153 -2.98 -14.11 -7.32
N HIS A 154 -2.78 -13.84 -8.61
CA HIS A 154 -1.93 -14.68 -9.45
C HIS A 154 -0.50 -14.81 -8.93
N ASN A 155 0.06 -13.73 -8.39
CA ASN A 155 1.41 -13.75 -7.86
C ASN A 155 1.52 -14.56 -6.56
N VAL A 156 0.51 -14.46 -5.69
CA VAL A 156 0.47 -15.16 -4.41
C VAL A 156 0.13 -16.64 -4.60
N PHE A 157 -0.72 -16.99 -5.57
CA PHE A 157 -1.12 -18.37 -5.81
C PHE A 157 0.06 -19.22 -6.29
N GLY A 158 0.29 -20.35 -5.61
CA GLY A 158 1.46 -21.21 -5.83
C GLY A 158 2.63 -20.94 -4.88
N THR A 159 2.54 -19.91 -4.03
CA THR A 159 3.54 -19.62 -2.99
C THR A 159 3.05 -20.05 -1.59
N PRO A 160 3.94 -20.18 -0.58
CA PRO A 160 3.53 -20.40 0.81
C PRO A 160 2.53 -19.35 1.34
N THR A 161 2.67 -18.10 0.88
CA THR A 161 1.81 -16.96 1.21
C THR A 161 0.36 -17.15 0.79
N CYS A 162 0.08 -18.02 -0.20
CA CYS A 162 -1.26 -18.31 -0.71
C CYS A 162 -2.24 -18.71 0.39
N ARG A 163 -1.82 -19.59 1.29
CA ARG A 163 -2.70 -20.09 2.35
C ARG A 163 -3.08 -18.97 3.33
N THR A 164 -2.11 -18.16 3.72
CA THR A 164 -2.33 -17.01 4.60
C THR A 164 -3.27 -16.03 3.92
N PHE A 165 -2.94 -15.60 2.70
CA PHE A 165 -3.72 -14.63 1.94
C PHE A 165 -5.18 -15.07 1.75
N THR A 166 -5.42 -16.30 1.32
CA THR A 166 -6.78 -16.84 1.11
C THR A 166 -7.55 -17.04 2.42
N ASN A 167 -6.91 -17.46 3.51
CA ASN A 167 -7.57 -17.68 4.81
C ASN A 167 -8.10 -16.40 5.46
N TRP A 168 -7.45 -15.26 5.18
CA TRP A 168 -7.84 -13.95 5.71
C TRP A 168 -8.81 -13.19 4.81
N MET A 169 -9.11 -13.71 3.62
CA MET A 169 -10.22 -13.20 2.80
C MET A 169 -11.56 -13.52 3.44
N SER A 170 -12.52 -12.62 3.29
CA SER A 170 -13.91 -12.90 3.63
C SER A 170 -14.49 -13.99 2.72
N PRO A 171 -15.57 -14.70 3.15
CA PRO A 171 -16.12 -15.82 2.38
C PRO A 171 -16.56 -15.43 0.96
N SER A 172 -17.16 -14.26 0.78
CA SER A 172 -17.62 -13.75 -0.52
C SER A 172 -16.44 -13.47 -1.46
N ILE A 173 -15.47 -12.68 -1.00
CA ILE A 173 -14.27 -12.31 -1.77
C ILE A 173 -13.43 -13.54 -2.09
N ARG A 174 -13.33 -14.49 -1.15
CA ARG A 174 -12.62 -15.77 -1.37
C ARG A 174 -13.30 -16.58 -2.46
N SER A 175 -14.62 -16.74 -2.41
CA SER A 175 -15.38 -17.46 -3.46
C SER A 175 -15.15 -16.83 -4.82
N ASP A 176 -15.28 -15.51 -4.91
CA ASP A 176 -15.09 -14.76 -6.16
C ASP A 176 -13.68 -14.88 -6.72
N THR A 177 -12.68 -14.89 -5.84
CA THR A 177 -11.27 -15.06 -6.19
C THR A 177 -10.99 -16.47 -6.72
N LEU A 178 -11.54 -17.50 -6.08
CA LEU A 178 -11.37 -18.90 -6.49
C LEU A 178 -12.10 -19.20 -7.81
N ASP A 179 -13.31 -18.66 -7.99
CA ASP A 179 -14.06 -18.75 -9.24
C ASP A 179 -13.32 -18.09 -10.40
N TRP A 180 -12.58 -17.01 -10.13
CA TRP A 180 -11.78 -16.33 -11.14
C TRP A 180 -10.54 -17.13 -11.56
N LEU A 181 -9.84 -17.75 -10.61
CA LEU A 181 -8.64 -18.55 -10.88
C LEU A 181 -8.90 -19.86 -11.62
N THR A 182 -10.15 -20.32 -11.63
CA THR A 182 -10.56 -21.57 -12.27
C THR A 182 -11.13 -21.37 -13.67
N ARG A 183 -11.21 -20.12 -14.15
CA ARG A 183 -11.62 -19.74 -15.50
C ARG A 183 -10.41 -19.51 -16.41
#